data_AF-A0A0F3MT80-F1
#
_entry.id   AF-A0A0F3MT80-F1
#
_cell.length_a   1.000
_cell.length_b   1.000
_cell.length_c   1.000
_cell.angle_alpha   90.00
_cell.angle_beta   90.00
_cell.angle_gamma   90.00
#
_symmetry.space_group_name_H-M   'P 1'
#
loop_
_entity.id
_entity.type
_entity.pdbx_description
1 polymer ?
#
loop_
_entity_poly.entity_id
_entity_poly.type
_entity_poly.pdbx_seq_one_letter_code
_entity_poly.pdbx_strand_id
1 'polypeptide(L)'
;MSEEADYKGALANYNADLTCNEELKEMYDKIGDMLFNLGREDSAIIFYRKNNKLDSILECYTSLIDKAEKPIKKYDSYMDQGNELRFQKQQEENAAESYFKAAGVVHDPQKQHNSVLTAYNTFLGNPNNNAIQQTDISEQQQRKEYFKDIIGDIIDP
;
A
#
# COMPACT_ATOMS: atom_id res chain seq x y z
N MET A 1 3.25 -38.95 -37.29
CA MET A 1 2.57 -37.78 -36.69
C MET A 1 3.61 -36.68 -36.65
N SER A 2 3.36 -35.52 -37.27
CA SER A 2 4.38 -34.47 -37.38
C SER A 2 4.53 -33.70 -36.07
N GLU A 3 5.73 -33.17 -35.81
CA GLU A 3 6.04 -32.29 -34.67
C GLU A 3 5.04 -31.13 -34.51
N GLU A 4 4.39 -30.71 -35.60
CA GLU A 4 3.36 -29.68 -35.62
C GLU A 4 2.10 -30.03 -34.80
N ALA A 5 1.77 -31.32 -34.67
CA ALA A 5 0.65 -31.78 -33.84
C ALA A 5 0.98 -31.72 -32.34
N ASP A 6 2.22 -32.01 -31.95
CA ASP A 6 2.69 -31.89 -30.57
C ASP A 6 2.79 -30.43 -30.11
N TYR A 7 3.23 -29.53 -31.01
CA TYR A 7 3.28 -28.09 -30.70
C TYR A 7 1.90 -27.48 -30.45
N LYS A 8 0.87 -27.89 -31.21
CA LYS A 8 -0.51 -27.43 -30.99
C LYS A 8 -1.10 -27.98 -29.68
N GLY A 9 -0.79 -29.22 -29.31
CA GLY A 9 -1.19 -29.80 -28.02
C GLY A 9 -0.52 -29.12 -26.82
N ALA A 10 0.78 -28.82 -26.93
CA ALA A 10 1.52 -28.09 -25.91
C ALA A 10 1.01 -26.64 -25.73
N LEU A 11 0.73 -25.93 -26.83
CA LEU A 11 0.14 -24.58 -26.78
C LEU A 11 -1.28 -24.59 -26.20
N ALA A 12 -2.08 -25.62 -26.48
CA ALA A 12 -3.41 -25.77 -25.89
C ALA A 12 -3.35 -25.99 -24.37
N ASN A 13 -2.41 -26.79 -23.88
CA ASN A 13 -2.19 -26.96 -22.44
C ASN A 13 -1.67 -25.67 -21.78
N TYR A 14 -0.75 -24.94 -22.43
CA TYR A 14 -0.23 -23.67 -21.90
C TYR A 14 -1.32 -22.58 -21.84
N ASN A 15 -2.21 -22.54 -22.84
CA ASN A 15 -3.34 -21.62 -22.86
C ASN A 15 -4.43 -22.04 -21.85
N ALA A 16 -4.67 -23.35 -21.64
CA ALA A 16 -5.58 -23.83 -20.60
C ALA A 16 -5.06 -23.50 -19.18
N ASP A 17 -3.74 -23.60 -18.96
CA ASP A 17 -3.09 -23.15 -17.73
C ASP A 17 -3.19 -21.62 -17.53
N LEU A 18 -3.13 -20.84 -18.62
CA LEU A 18 -3.39 -19.40 -18.59
C LEU A 18 -4.87 -19.09 -18.26
N THR A 19 -5.80 -19.86 -18.82
CA THR A 19 -7.25 -19.69 -18.62
C THR A 19 -7.65 -20.04 -17.18
N CYS A 20 -7.06 -21.10 -16.60
CA CYS A 20 -7.22 -21.42 -15.18
C CYS A 20 -6.70 -20.31 -14.27
N ASN A 21 -5.67 -19.57 -14.69
CA ASN A 21 -5.14 -18.44 -13.95
C ASN A 21 -6.09 -17.23 -14.00
N GLU A 22 -6.75 -16.98 -15.13
CA GLU A 22 -7.73 -15.90 -15.27
C GLU A 22 -9.04 -16.17 -14.52
N GLU A 23 -9.61 -17.39 -14.63
CA GLU A 23 -10.81 -17.76 -13.87
C GLU A 23 -10.55 -17.78 -12.36
N LEU A 24 -9.36 -18.23 -11.92
CA LEU A 24 -8.96 -18.22 -10.52
C LEU A 24 -8.77 -16.78 -10.00
N LYS A 25 -8.18 -15.89 -10.81
CA LYS A 25 -8.10 -14.46 -10.49
C LYS A 25 -9.51 -13.87 -10.34
N GLU A 26 -10.40 -14.10 -11.31
CA GLU A 26 -11.78 -13.60 -11.23
C GLU A 26 -12.50 -14.13 -9.98
N MET A 27 -12.26 -15.38 -9.59
CA MET A 27 -12.81 -15.94 -8.36
C MET A 27 -12.29 -15.22 -7.10
N TYR A 28 -10.99 -14.99 -6.99
CA TYR A 28 -10.42 -14.25 -5.85
C TYR A 28 -10.96 -12.83 -5.75
N ASP A 29 -11.13 -12.15 -6.89
CA ASP A 29 -11.75 -10.81 -6.93
C ASP A 29 -13.19 -10.85 -6.40
N LYS A 30 -14.02 -11.76 -6.91
CA LYS A 30 -15.42 -11.91 -6.47
C LYS A 30 -15.53 -12.22 -4.98
N ILE A 31 -14.64 -13.05 -4.44
CA ILE A 31 -14.61 -13.36 -3.01
C ILE A 31 -14.19 -12.12 -2.21
N GLY A 32 -13.18 -11.38 -2.68
CA GLY A 32 -12.78 -10.11 -2.08
C GLY A 32 -13.94 -9.12 -2.00
N ASP A 33 -14.64 -8.91 -3.11
CA ASP A 33 -15.80 -8.00 -3.21
C ASP A 33 -16.94 -8.43 -2.29
N MET A 34 -17.24 -9.74 -2.24
CA MET A 34 -18.26 -10.28 -1.35
C MET A 34 -17.90 -10.04 0.13
N LEU A 35 -16.64 -10.28 0.51
CA LEU A 35 -16.16 -10.06 1.88
C LEU A 35 -16.18 -8.57 2.25
N PHE A 36 -15.76 -7.69 1.35
CA PHE A 36 -15.80 -6.24 1.56
C PHE A 36 -17.25 -5.75 1.76
N ASN A 37 -18.17 -6.18 0.91
CA ASN A 37 -19.60 -5.84 1.02
C ASN A 37 -20.25 -6.37 2.31
N LEU A 38 -19.71 -7.45 2.90
CA LEU A 38 -20.12 -7.97 4.20
C LEU A 38 -19.44 -7.27 5.39
N GLY A 39 -18.60 -6.25 5.15
CA GLY A 39 -17.83 -5.55 6.18
C GLY A 39 -16.73 -6.40 6.80
N ARG A 40 -16.11 -7.29 6.01
CA ARG A 40 -15.00 -8.16 6.40
C ARG A 40 -13.72 -7.76 5.67
N GLU A 41 -13.30 -6.51 5.82
CA GLU A 41 -12.19 -5.89 5.10
C GLU A 41 -10.87 -6.66 5.27
N ASP A 42 -10.53 -7.05 6.51
CA ASP A 42 -9.32 -7.85 6.77
C ASP A 42 -9.28 -9.14 5.96
N SER A 43 -10.44 -9.78 5.79
CA SER A 43 -10.57 -10.99 4.97
C SER A 43 -10.52 -10.65 3.48
N ALA A 44 -11.14 -9.54 3.05
CA ALA A 44 -11.11 -9.09 1.66
C ALA A 44 -9.68 -8.79 1.17
N ILE A 45 -8.85 -8.13 2.01
CA ILE A 45 -7.44 -7.83 1.71
C ILE A 45 -6.65 -9.09 1.35
N ILE A 46 -6.88 -10.21 2.06
CA ILE A 46 -6.20 -11.49 1.78
C ILE A 46 -6.48 -11.95 0.35
N PHE A 47 -7.71 -11.81 -0.12
CA PHE A 47 -8.12 -12.23 -1.47
C PHE A 47 -7.66 -11.24 -2.53
N TYR A 48 -7.80 -9.93 -2.30
CA TYR A 48 -7.29 -8.92 -3.22
C TYR A 48 -5.76 -8.99 -3.42
N ARG A 49 -5.01 -9.35 -2.38
CA ARG A 49 -3.55 -9.57 -2.47
C ARG A 49 -3.18 -10.72 -3.41
N LYS A 50 -4.04 -11.73 -3.58
CA LYS A 50 -3.77 -12.85 -4.51
C LYS A 50 -3.72 -12.39 -5.98
N ASN A 51 -4.33 -11.24 -6.27
CA ASN A 51 -4.41 -10.65 -7.61
C ASN A 51 -3.74 -9.28 -7.72
N ASN A 52 -3.02 -8.82 -6.69
CA ASN A 52 -2.45 -7.48 -6.62
C ASN A 52 -3.49 -6.37 -6.90
N LYS A 53 -4.73 -6.50 -6.39
CA LYS A 53 -5.76 -5.46 -6.49
C LYS A 53 -5.51 -4.33 -5.49
N LEU A 54 -4.47 -3.54 -5.76
CA LEU A 54 -3.98 -2.52 -4.84
C LEU A 54 -5.04 -1.46 -4.52
N ASP A 55 -5.83 -1.03 -5.51
CA ASP A 55 -6.87 -0.02 -5.27
C ASP A 55 -7.96 -0.54 -4.31
N SER A 56 -8.43 -1.77 -4.50
CA SER A 56 -9.39 -2.42 -3.59
C SER A 56 -8.81 -2.68 -2.19
N ILE A 57 -7.51 -2.97 -2.09
CA ILE A 57 -6.81 -3.08 -0.79
C ILE A 57 -6.80 -1.72 -0.08
N LEU A 58 -6.53 -0.63 -0.79
CA LEU A 58 -6.54 0.72 -0.22
C LEU A 58 -7.95 1.13 0.22
N GLU A 59 -8.99 0.77 -0.53
CA GLU A 59 -10.39 0.96 -0.13
C GLU A 59 -10.73 0.19 1.17
N CYS A 60 -10.22 -1.05 1.31
CA CYS A 60 -10.35 -1.81 2.55
C CYS A 60 -9.72 -1.08 3.74
N TYR A 61 -8.49 -0.58 3.60
CA TYR A 61 -7.84 0.16 4.68
C TYR A 61 -8.57 1.46 5.03
N THR A 62 -9.03 2.22 4.03
CA THR A 62 -9.86 3.42 4.26
C THR A 62 -11.11 3.06 5.07
N SER A 63 -11.82 1.99 4.69
CA SER A 63 -13.00 1.53 5.44
C SER A 63 -12.67 1.08 6.87
N LEU A 64 -11.56 0.37 7.08
CA LEU A 64 -11.08 -0.03 8.41
C LEU A 64 -10.75 1.18 9.29
N ILE A 65 -10.09 2.19 8.73
CA ILE A 65 -9.75 3.44 9.42
C ILE A 65 -11.01 4.18 9.87
N ASP A 66 -12.01 4.29 8.97
CA ASP A 66 -13.26 4.99 9.25
C ASP A 66 -14.07 4.29 10.35
N LYS A 67 -14.11 2.95 10.32
CA LYS A 67 -14.85 2.12 11.28
C LYS A 67 -14.13 1.92 12.61
N ALA A 68 -12.82 2.11 12.66
CA ALA A 68 -12.03 1.83 13.86
C ALA A 68 -12.34 2.83 14.98
N GLU A 69 -12.98 2.36 16.06
CA GLU A 69 -13.21 3.19 17.25
C GLU A 69 -11.91 3.43 18.05
N LYS A 70 -11.04 2.42 18.08
CA LYS A 70 -9.82 2.46 18.89
C LYS A 70 -8.70 3.15 18.11
N PRO A 71 -8.03 4.17 18.69
CA PRO A 71 -6.90 4.86 18.07
C PRO A 71 -5.81 3.92 17.55
N ILE A 72 -5.50 2.86 18.29
CA ILE A 72 -4.47 1.90 17.91
C ILE A 72 -4.81 1.14 16.62
N LYS A 73 -6.10 0.86 16.38
CA LYS A 73 -6.52 0.19 15.14
C LYS A 73 -6.37 1.12 13.94
N LYS A 74 -6.72 2.40 14.09
CA LYS A 74 -6.49 3.41 13.04
C LYS A 74 -4.99 3.52 12.71
N TYR A 75 -4.15 3.55 13.75
CA TYR A 75 -2.70 3.56 13.58
C TYR A 75 -2.21 2.38 12.76
N ASP A 76 -2.58 1.15 13.15
CA ASP A 76 -2.13 -0.06 12.45
C ASP A 76 -2.59 -0.03 10.98
N SER A 77 -3.84 0.35 10.71
CA SER A 77 -4.36 0.46 9.34
C SER A 77 -3.69 1.55 8.50
N TYR A 78 -3.37 2.72 9.07
CA TYR A 78 -2.59 3.75 8.37
C TYR A 78 -1.16 3.28 8.06
N MET A 79 -0.50 2.59 8.99
CA MET A 79 0.83 2.03 8.74
C MET A 79 0.81 1.02 7.60
N ASP A 80 -0.18 0.13 7.58
CA ASP A 80 -0.32 -0.87 6.53
C ASP A 80 -0.69 -0.25 5.17
N GLN A 81 -1.58 0.75 5.16
CA GLN A 81 -1.91 1.51 3.95
C GLN A 81 -0.67 2.22 3.39
N GLY A 82 0.13 2.87 4.23
CA GLY A 82 1.39 3.48 3.84
C GLY A 82 2.39 2.47 3.25
N ASN A 83 2.44 1.24 3.80
CA ASN A 83 3.29 0.18 3.26
C ASN A 83 2.86 -0.24 1.85
N GLU A 84 1.56 -0.41 1.60
CA GLU A 84 1.06 -0.75 0.25
C GLU A 84 1.37 0.35 -0.76
N LEU A 85 1.13 1.61 -0.38
CA LEU A 85 1.40 2.78 -1.23
C LEU A 85 2.88 2.85 -1.59
N ARG A 86 3.77 2.64 -0.62
CA ARG A 86 5.22 2.69 -0.82
C ARG A 86 5.73 1.53 -1.65
N PHE A 87 5.49 0.30 -1.23
CA PHE A 87 6.19 -0.86 -1.78
C PHE A 87 5.53 -1.43 -3.02
N GLN A 88 4.20 -1.29 -3.15
CA GLN A 88 3.47 -1.84 -4.30
C GLN A 88 3.14 -0.79 -5.35
N LYS A 89 2.72 0.42 -4.93
CA LYS A 89 2.37 1.51 -5.87
C LYS A 89 3.51 2.50 -6.15
N GLN A 90 4.60 2.45 -5.39
CA GLN A 90 5.72 3.41 -5.48
C GLN A 90 5.23 4.87 -5.33
N GLN A 91 4.17 5.09 -4.55
CA GLN A 91 3.60 6.39 -4.25
C GLN A 91 4.15 6.87 -2.91
N GLU A 92 5.43 7.30 -2.92
CA GLU A 92 6.16 7.66 -1.70
C GLU A 92 5.52 8.84 -0.94
N GLU A 93 4.95 9.81 -1.65
CA GLU A 93 4.26 10.96 -1.04
C GLU A 93 3.00 10.53 -0.28
N ASN A 94 2.11 9.77 -0.95
CA ASN A 94 0.89 9.24 -0.34
C ASN A 94 1.21 8.28 0.82
N ALA A 95 2.29 7.51 0.69
CA ALA A 95 2.75 6.63 1.76
C ALA A 95 3.22 7.43 2.99
N ALA A 96 4.03 8.47 2.78
CA ALA A 96 4.46 9.36 3.84
C ALA A 96 3.28 10.02 4.54
N GLU A 97 2.30 10.53 3.79
CA GLU A 97 1.08 11.10 4.35
C GLU A 97 0.33 10.10 5.24
N SER A 98 0.18 8.86 4.79
CA SER A 98 -0.47 7.80 5.58
C SER A 98 0.26 7.53 6.90
N TYR A 99 1.60 7.46 6.88
CA TYR A 99 2.40 7.32 8.11
C TYR A 99 2.28 8.54 9.05
N PHE A 100 2.14 9.77 8.53
CA PHE A 100 1.88 10.94 9.37
C PHE A 100 0.49 10.87 10.02
N LYS A 101 -0.53 10.48 9.26
CA LYS A 101 -1.86 10.23 9.79
C LYS A 101 -1.83 9.17 10.89
N ALA A 102 -1.02 8.12 10.75
CA ALA A 102 -0.78 7.15 11.82
C ALA A 102 -0.26 7.83 13.09
N ALA A 103 0.74 8.72 12.99
CA ALA A 103 1.27 9.44 14.15
C ALA A 103 0.18 10.27 14.86
N GLY A 104 -0.66 10.97 14.08
CA GLY A 104 -1.68 11.87 14.61
C GLY A 104 -2.80 11.17 15.38
N VAL A 105 -3.07 9.88 15.10
CA VAL A 105 -4.17 9.18 15.76
C VAL A 105 -3.80 8.55 17.10
N VAL A 106 -2.53 8.32 17.42
CA VAL A 106 -2.11 7.66 18.69
C VAL A 106 -1.42 8.61 19.64
N HIS A 107 -1.55 8.38 20.95
CA HIS A 107 -0.86 9.13 22.01
C HIS A 107 0.40 8.43 22.54
N ASP A 108 0.76 7.26 21.97
CA ASP A 108 1.97 6.55 22.34
C ASP A 108 3.19 7.24 21.69
N PRO A 109 4.13 7.81 22.49
CA PRO A 109 5.23 8.60 21.92
C PRO A 109 6.17 7.80 21.04
N GLN A 110 6.34 6.49 21.31
CA GLN A 110 7.23 5.64 20.53
C GLN A 110 6.62 5.33 19.16
N LYS A 111 5.31 5.04 19.11
CA LYS A 111 4.58 4.84 17.86
C LYS A 111 4.53 6.12 17.02
N GLN A 112 4.28 7.27 17.64
CA GLN A 112 4.35 8.58 16.97
C GLN A 112 5.74 8.82 16.36
N HIS A 113 6.80 8.65 17.15
CA HIS A 113 8.16 8.84 16.67
C HIS A 113 8.49 7.90 15.50
N ASN A 114 8.16 6.62 15.63
CA ASN A 114 8.45 5.62 14.61
C ASN A 114 7.71 5.89 13.29
N SER A 115 6.43 6.27 13.33
CA SER A 115 5.67 6.54 12.11
C SER A 115 6.12 7.83 11.43
N VAL A 116 6.42 8.90 12.19
CA VAL A 116 7.01 10.13 11.64
C VAL A 116 8.38 9.86 11.00
N LEU A 117 9.25 9.09 11.66
CA LEU A 117 10.54 8.72 11.09
C LEU A 117 10.38 7.88 9.81
N THR A 118 9.43 6.95 9.79
CA THR A 118 9.12 6.14 8.61
C THR A 118 8.63 7.00 7.45
N ALA A 119 7.76 7.97 7.73
CA ALA A 119 7.26 8.92 6.76
C ALA A 119 8.38 9.77 6.15
N TYR A 120 9.23 10.32 7.00
CA TYR A 120 10.39 11.13 6.58
C TYR A 120 11.34 10.34 5.68
N ASN A 121 11.69 9.13 6.09
CA ASN A 121 12.57 8.24 5.31
C ASN A 121 11.94 7.78 3.99
N THR A 122 10.61 7.71 3.94
CA THR A 122 9.88 7.34 2.72
C THR A 122 9.90 8.49 1.72
N PHE A 123 9.67 9.72 2.17
CA PHE A 123 9.59 10.89 1.28
C PHE A 123 10.93 11.42 0.80
N LEU A 124 11.97 11.37 1.64
CA LEU A 124 13.27 11.95 1.32
C LEU A 124 14.26 10.95 0.73
N GLY A 125 13.87 9.66 0.67
CA GLY A 125 14.80 8.56 0.49
C GLY A 125 15.73 8.41 1.70
N ASN A 126 16.28 7.22 1.90
CA ASN A 126 17.18 6.95 3.02
C ASN A 126 18.41 7.90 2.95
N PRO A 127 18.62 8.81 3.91
CA PRO A 127 19.74 9.76 3.87
C PRO A 127 21.11 9.07 3.98
N ASN A 128 21.15 7.79 4.38
CA ASN A 128 22.36 6.97 4.44
C ASN A 128 22.60 6.14 3.17
N ASN A 129 21.77 6.30 2.13
CA ASN A 129 22.02 5.67 0.84
C ASN A 129 22.97 6.56 0.03
N ASN A 130 24.22 6.13 -0.10
CA ASN A 130 25.31 6.87 -0.76
C ASN A 130 25.05 7.24 -2.24
N ALA A 131 23.92 6.82 -2.82
CA ALA A 131 23.46 7.19 -4.15
C ALA A 131 22.74 8.54 -4.23
N ILE A 132 22.29 9.11 -3.10
CA ILE A 132 21.67 10.46 -3.03
C ILE A 132 22.73 11.50 -2.61
N GLN A 133 24.00 11.28 -2.99
CA GLN A 133 25.02 12.31 -2.85
C GLN A 133 25.04 13.16 -4.12
N GLN A 134 24.66 14.44 -3.94
CA GLN A 134 24.84 15.60 -4.82
C GLN A 134 23.66 16.08 -5.68
N THR A 135 22.59 15.31 -5.90
CA THR A 135 21.39 15.87 -6.56
C THR A 135 20.45 16.51 -5.53
N ASP A 136 20.70 17.81 -5.37
CA ASP A 136 19.86 18.88 -4.85
C ASP A 136 19.47 18.88 -3.37
N ILE A 137 20.42 19.39 -2.57
CA ILE A 137 20.16 20.00 -1.26
C ILE A 137 18.98 21.00 -1.33
N SER A 138 18.79 21.68 -2.47
CA SER A 138 17.64 22.55 -2.75
C SER A 138 16.30 21.82 -2.70
N GLU A 139 16.19 20.68 -3.38
CA GLU A 139 14.96 19.88 -3.36
C GLU A 139 14.72 19.27 -1.98
N GLN A 140 15.76 18.81 -1.28
CA GLN A 140 15.61 18.35 0.11
C GLN A 140 15.13 19.47 1.04
N GLN A 141 15.57 20.71 0.82
CA GLN A 141 15.14 21.87 1.60
C GLN A 141 13.69 22.26 1.29
N GLN A 142 13.29 22.31 0.01
CA GLN A 142 11.91 22.54 -0.40
C GLN A 142 10.98 21.43 0.09
N ARG A 143 11.43 20.17 0.01
CA ARG A 143 10.73 19.01 0.57
C ARG A 143 10.54 19.13 2.08
N LYS A 144 11.55 19.64 2.83
CA LYS A 144 11.44 19.92 4.27
C LYS A 144 10.48 21.08 4.60
N GLU A 145 10.44 22.11 3.77
CA GLU A 145 9.50 23.24 3.94
C GLU A 145 8.06 22.82 3.65
N TYR A 146 7.82 22.13 2.53
CA TYR A 146 6.53 21.50 2.24
C TYR A 146 6.09 20.55 3.36
N PHE A 147 7.05 19.82 3.95
CA PHE A 147 6.79 18.96 5.10
C PHE A 147 6.36 19.71 6.36
N LYS A 148 6.95 20.88 6.62
CA LYS A 148 6.56 21.72 7.76
C LYS A 148 5.12 22.20 7.63
N ASP A 149 4.71 22.55 6.42
CA ASP A 149 3.34 23.01 6.14
C ASP A 149 2.32 21.90 6.37
N ILE A 150 2.58 20.68 5.85
CA ILE A 150 1.71 19.50 6.11
C ILE A 150 1.60 19.18 7.60
N ILE A 151 2.71 19.25 8.34
CA ILE A 151 2.72 18.95 9.77
C ILE A 151 1.97 20.03 10.57
N GLY A 152 2.09 21.31 10.18
CA GLY A 152 1.34 22.41 10.79
C GLY A 152 -0.17 22.20 10.73
N ASP A 153 -0.67 21.76 9.57
CA ASP A 153 -2.10 21.53 9.34
C ASP A 153 -2.65 20.26 10.05
N ILE A 154 -1.79 19.31 10.42
CA ILE A 154 -2.18 18.06 11.10
C ILE A 154 -2.13 18.21 12.64
N ILE A 155 -1.28 19.10 13.17
CA ILE A 155 -1.06 19.26 14.62
C ILE A 155 -1.90 20.38 15.23
N ASP A 156 -2.29 21.42 14.47
CA ASP A 156 -3.23 22.46 14.92
C ASP A 156 -4.57 22.36 14.17
N PRO A 157 -5.62 21.72 14.76
CA PRO A 157 -6.99 21.76 14.24
C PRO A 157 -7.74 23.06 14.56
#